data_AF-A0A9J7LPG8-F1
#
_entry.id   AF-A0A9J7LPG8-F1
#
_cell.length_a   1.000
_cell.length_b   1.000
_cell.length_c   1.000
_cell.angle_alpha   90.00
_cell.angle_beta   90.00
_cell.angle_gamma   90.00
#
_symmetry.space_group_name_H-M   'P 1'
#
loop_
_entity.id
_entity.type
_entity.pdbx_description
1 polymer ?
#
loop_
_entity_poly.entity_id
_entity_poly.type
_entity_poly.pdbx_seq_one_letter_code
_entity_poly.pdbx_strand_id
1 'polypeptide(L)'
;MTQTSNTASLQIIDLTEEDSGAYQCSISNRYGRTRSSAELHSGAPSYVRNIRLTGSGDGYAVLDWDPPLEYYGAVIGGYQVQAIRKNGGDTRTVDVGPAETTVRIDGLNGDSGGYTYRVRARSTGGIWGPWTIFDGFIVDPPEPRVTSQLLTWLLPLLIVLLLLLILLVR
;
A
#
# COMPACT_ATOMS: atom_id res chain seq x y z
N MET A 1 12.60 -28.97 -2.88
CA MET A 1 13.18 -27.79 -3.54
C MET A 1 13.03 -27.98 -5.04
N THR A 2 12.26 -27.12 -5.72
CA THR A 2 12.22 -27.11 -7.18
C THR A 2 13.06 -25.94 -7.69
N GLN A 3 13.91 -26.23 -8.67
CA GLN A 3 14.78 -25.24 -9.31
C GLN A 3 14.48 -25.25 -10.80
N THR A 4 13.90 -24.17 -11.34
CA THR A 4 13.93 -23.88 -12.78
C THR A 4 15.13 -22.98 -13.08
N SER A 5 15.42 -22.71 -14.35
CA SER A 5 16.60 -21.90 -14.75
C SER A 5 16.70 -20.54 -14.04
N ASN A 6 15.56 -19.98 -13.61
CA ASN A 6 15.49 -18.64 -13.01
C ASN A 6 14.79 -18.58 -11.63
N THR A 7 14.29 -19.69 -11.09
CA THR A 7 13.58 -19.66 -9.79
C THR A 7 13.96 -20.85 -8.91
N ALA A 8 14.02 -20.61 -7.60
CA ALA A 8 14.17 -21.65 -6.58
C ALA A 8 13.05 -21.49 -5.55
N SER A 9 12.37 -22.58 -5.21
CA SER A 9 11.31 -22.57 -4.19
C SER A 9 11.59 -23.55 -3.05
N LEU A 10 11.27 -23.11 -1.82
CA LEU A 10 11.23 -23.92 -0.62
C LEU A 10 9.77 -24.05 -0.20
N GLN A 11 9.31 -25.29 -0.04
CA GLN A 11 8.00 -25.61 0.50
C GLN A 11 8.21 -26.49 1.73
N ILE A 12 7.61 -26.10 2.84
CA ILE A 12 7.58 -26.86 4.09
C ILE A 12 6.17 -27.45 4.19
N ILE A 13 6.10 -28.77 4.33
CA ILE A 13 4.85 -29.52 4.43
C ILE A 13 4.65 -29.86 5.91
N ASP A 14 3.41 -29.81 6.39
CA ASP A 14 3.05 -30.09 7.79
C ASP A 14 3.82 -29.21 8.80
N LEU A 15 3.70 -27.89 8.64
CA LEU A 15 4.40 -26.88 9.44
C LEU A 15 4.21 -27.11 10.95
N THR A 16 5.32 -27.26 11.67
CA THR A 16 5.38 -27.36 13.13
C THR A 16 6.00 -26.10 13.75
N GLU A 17 5.94 -25.99 15.08
CA GLU A 17 6.61 -24.89 15.80
C GLU A 17 8.14 -24.93 15.61
N GLU A 18 8.73 -26.12 15.53
CA GLU A 18 10.17 -26.35 15.34
C GLU A 18 10.70 -25.85 14.00
N ASP A 19 9.82 -25.70 13.00
CA ASP A 19 10.16 -25.16 11.69
C ASP A 19 10.32 -23.63 11.72
N SER A 20 9.88 -22.95 12.78
CA SER A 20 10.02 -21.50 12.90
C SER A 20 11.48 -21.07 12.97
N GLY A 21 11.83 -20.01 12.25
CA GLY A 21 13.19 -19.49 12.23
C GLY A 21 13.56 -18.74 10.97
N ALA A 22 14.84 -18.36 10.88
CA ALA A 22 15.38 -17.65 9.73
C ALA A 22 15.82 -18.63 8.64
N TYR A 23 15.22 -18.50 7.46
CA TYR A 23 15.58 -19.23 6.25
C TYR A 23 16.41 -18.33 5.35
N GLN A 24 17.53 -18.87 4.82
CA GLN A 24 18.40 -18.13 3.92
C GLN A 24 18.49 -18.83 2.55
N CYS A 25 18.10 -18.11 1.51
CA CYS A 25 18.40 -18.50 0.14
C CYS A 25 19.78 -17.96 -0.23
N SER A 26 20.65 -18.83 -0.75
CA SER A 26 21.98 -18.43 -1.20
C SER A 26 22.20 -18.87 -2.64
N ILE A 27 22.59 -17.92 -3.49
CA ILE A 27 22.88 -18.12 -4.91
C ILE A 27 24.36 -17.82 -5.14
N SER A 28 25.06 -18.67 -5.89
CA SER A 28 26.47 -18.47 -6.22
C SER A 28 26.81 -18.88 -7.64
N ASN A 29 27.75 -18.17 -8.27
CA ASN A 29 28.39 -18.53 -9.53
C ASN A 29 29.91 -18.30 -9.43
N ARG A 30 30.65 -18.51 -10.53
CA ARG A 30 32.11 -18.31 -10.57
C ARG A 30 32.59 -16.88 -10.25
N TYR A 31 31.68 -15.91 -10.26
CA TYR A 31 31.99 -14.49 -10.04
C TYR A 31 31.58 -14.01 -8.64
N GLY A 32 30.82 -14.79 -7.87
CA GLY A 32 30.44 -14.40 -6.52
C GLY A 32 29.27 -15.17 -5.93
N ARG A 33 28.83 -14.69 -4.76
CA ARG A 33 27.74 -15.28 -3.96
C ARG A 33 26.87 -14.17 -3.37
N THR A 34 25.56 -14.34 -3.50
CA THR A 34 24.53 -13.48 -2.90
C THR A 34 23.64 -14.30 -1.97
N ARG A 35 23.10 -13.64 -0.95
CA ARG A 35 22.18 -14.22 0.04
C ARG A 35 20.95 -13.34 0.19
N SER A 36 19.81 -13.98 0.43
CA SER A 36 18.56 -13.34 0.84
C SER A 36 17.95 -14.16 1.97
N SER A 37 17.27 -13.53 2.91
CA SER A 37 16.71 -14.18 4.11
C SER A 37 15.24 -13.84 4.31
N ALA A 38 14.51 -14.77 4.90
CA ALA A 38 13.13 -14.61 5.35
C ALA A 38 12.93 -15.32 6.69
N GLU A 39 12.05 -14.80 7.54
CA GLU A 39 11.67 -15.45 8.80
C GLU A 39 10.34 -16.18 8.64
N LEU A 40 10.30 -17.42 9.10
CA LEU A 40 9.10 -18.23 9.22
C LEU A 40 8.64 -18.25 10.67
N HIS A 41 7.34 -18.00 10.88
CA HIS A 41 6.71 -18.07 12.18
C HIS A 41 5.50 -19.01 12.09
N SER A 42 5.54 -20.13 12.81
CA SER A 42 4.39 -21.03 12.93
C SER A 42 3.19 -20.30 13.53
N GLY A 43 2.01 -20.45 12.93
CA GLY A 43 0.78 -19.78 13.41
C GLY A 43 0.66 -18.29 13.05
N ALA A 44 1.61 -17.75 12.28
CA ALA A 44 1.42 -16.46 11.63
C ALA A 44 0.48 -16.60 10.42
N PRO A 45 -0.44 -15.65 10.19
CA PRO A 45 -1.19 -15.61 8.95
C PRO A 45 -0.26 -15.39 7.73
N SER A 46 -0.66 -15.86 6.56
CA SER A 46 0.04 -15.53 5.31
C SER A 46 -0.13 -14.05 4.95
N TYR A 47 0.51 -13.63 3.85
CA TYR A 47 0.23 -12.31 3.24
C TYR A 47 -1.27 -12.12 3.04
N VAL A 48 -1.77 -10.93 3.37
CA VAL A 48 -3.07 -10.47 2.87
C VAL A 48 -2.98 -10.30 1.36
N ARG A 49 -4.11 -10.39 0.67
CA ARG A 49 -4.17 -10.45 -0.79
C ARG A 49 -4.89 -9.23 -1.34
N ASN A 50 -4.68 -8.95 -2.63
CA ASN A 50 -5.47 -7.97 -3.39
C ASN A 50 -5.64 -6.61 -2.69
N ILE A 51 -4.58 -6.12 -2.02
CA ILE A 51 -4.55 -4.80 -1.40
C ILE A 51 -4.79 -3.73 -2.46
N ARG A 52 -5.73 -2.83 -2.21
CA ARG A 52 -6.17 -1.81 -3.15
C ARG A 52 -6.48 -0.50 -2.42
N LEU A 53 -6.13 0.62 -3.07
CA LEU A 53 -6.56 1.95 -2.66
C LEU A 53 -7.91 2.22 -3.31
N THR A 54 -8.97 2.30 -2.53
CA THR A 54 -10.36 2.49 -3.02
C THR A 54 -10.85 3.92 -2.92
N GLY A 55 -10.13 4.77 -2.18
CA GLY A 55 -10.43 6.21 -2.09
C GLY A 55 -9.27 7.00 -1.51
N SER A 56 -9.20 8.28 -1.85
CA SER A 56 -8.23 9.22 -1.30
C SER A 56 -8.75 10.64 -1.37
N GLY A 57 -8.20 11.52 -0.54
CA GLY A 57 -8.49 12.94 -0.58
C GLY A 57 -7.57 13.73 0.34
N ASP A 58 -7.95 14.97 0.63
CA ASP A 58 -7.17 15.86 1.49
C ASP A 58 -7.08 15.29 2.91
N GLY A 59 -5.94 14.67 3.16
CA GLY A 59 -5.56 14.11 4.44
C GLY A 59 -6.11 12.73 4.78
N TYR A 60 -6.56 11.96 3.78
CA TYR A 60 -6.98 10.58 4.02
C TYR A 60 -6.76 9.62 2.84
N ALA A 61 -6.76 8.34 3.16
CA ALA A 61 -6.79 7.22 2.22
C ALA A 61 -7.74 6.13 2.72
N VAL A 62 -8.38 5.41 1.80
CA VAL A 62 -9.20 4.24 2.09
C VAL A 62 -8.55 3.05 1.39
N LEU A 63 -8.21 2.03 2.18
CA LEU A 63 -7.68 0.78 1.71
C LEU A 63 -8.71 -0.33 1.84
N ASP A 64 -8.61 -1.30 0.95
CA ASP A 64 -9.37 -2.53 0.99
C ASP A 64 -8.44 -3.70 0.61
N TRP A 65 -8.68 -4.88 1.16
CA TRP A 65 -7.86 -6.07 0.93
C TRP A 65 -8.69 -7.33 1.06
N ASP A 66 -8.18 -8.42 0.50
CA ASP A 66 -8.73 -9.75 0.72
C ASP A 66 -7.97 -10.44 1.87
N PRO A 67 -8.65 -11.24 2.71
CA PRO A 67 -8.01 -11.95 3.81
C PRO A 67 -6.94 -12.95 3.31
N PRO A 68 -5.98 -13.31 4.18
CA PRO A 68 -5.06 -14.43 3.93
C PRO A 68 -5.82 -15.70 3.56
N LEU A 69 -5.18 -16.59 2.79
CA LEU A 69 -5.80 -17.89 2.53
C LEU A 69 -5.74 -18.73 3.81
N GLU A 70 -6.87 -19.35 4.16
CA GLU A 70 -7.07 -20.11 5.41
C GLU A 70 -6.24 -21.41 5.50
N TYR A 71 -5.49 -21.78 4.45
CA TYR A 71 -4.77 -23.06 4.33
C TYR A 71 -3.75 -23.35 5.44
N TYR A 72 -3.42 -22.40 6.32
CA TYR A 72 -2.39 -22.53 7.36
C TYR A 72 -2.92 -22.47 8.80
N GLY A 73 -4.23 -22.62 9.04
CA GLY A 73 -4.79 -22.81 10.39
C GLY A 73 -4.70 -21.63 11.35
N ALA A 74 -4.04 -20.52 10.97
CA ALA A 74 -4.00 -19.30 11.75
C ALA A 74 -5.35 -18.56 11.65
N VAL A 75 -6.13 -18.62 12.74
CA VAL A 75 -7.37 -17.83 12.86
C VAL A 75 -7.00 -16.35 12.93
N ILE A 76 -7.59 -15.54 12.06
CA ILE A 76 -7.32 -14.10 12.02
C ILE A 76 -7.91 -13.43 13.28
N GLY A 77 -7.06 -12.70 14.00
CA GLY A 77 -7.38 -11.90 15.19
C GLY A 77 -7.35 -10.39 14.95
N GLY A 78 -7.13 -9.95 13.71
CA GLY A 78 -7.14 -8.55 13.29
C GLY A 78 -6.11 -8.22 12.22
N TYR A 79 -6.07 -6.96 11.82
CA TYR A 79 -5.13 -6.45 10.83
C TYR A 79 -4.46 -5.17 11.33
N GLN A 80 -3.28 -4.90 10.80
CA GLN A 80 -2.59 -3.64 10.96
C GLN A 80 -2.32 -3.04 9.59
N VAL A 81 -2.66 -1.76 9.45
CA VAL A 81 -2.44 -1.00 8.23
C VAL A 81 -1.54 0.18 8.53
N GLN A 82 -0.58 0.42 7.65
CA GLN A 82 0.33 1.55 7.75
C GLN A 82 0.32 2.42 6.51
N ALA A 83 0.45 3.73 6.73
CA ALA A 83 0.78 4.72 5.73
C ALA A 83 2.15 5.32 6.07
N ILE A 84 3.17 4.97 5.28
CA ILE A 84 4.56 5.35 5.46
C ILE A 84 4.88 6.49 4.49
N ARG A 85 5.37 7.61 5.00
CA ARG A 85 5.71 8.75 4.16
C ARG A 85 6.93 8.45 3.27
N LYS A 86 6.85 8.66 1.96
CA LYS A 86 7.96 8.33 1.03
C LYS A 86 9.21 9.20 1.24
N ASN A 87 9.02 10.46 1.63
CA ASN A 87 10.11 11.41 1.85
C ASN A 87 10.69 11.34 3.28
N GLY A 88 10.40 10.27 4.03
CA GLY A 88 10.70 10.18 5.46
C GLY A 88 9.71 10.97 6.32
N GLY A 89 9.68 10.65 7.62
CA GLY A 89 8.75 11.21 8.60
C GLY A 89 7.85 10.15 9.23
N ASP A 90 6.74 10.61 9.82
CA ASP A 90 5.87 9.76 10.63
C ASP A 90 5.13 8.71 9.80
N THR A 91 5.03 7.51 10.38
CA THR A 91 4.18 6.44 9.87
C THR A 91 2.85 6.45 10.63
N ARG A 92 1.74 6.57 9.90
CA ARG A 92 0.42 6.36 10.48
C ARG A 92 0.13 4.87 10.55
N THR A 93 -0.37 4.41 11.69
CA THR A 93 -0.73 3.00 11.91
C THR A 93 -2.17 2.94 12.42
N VAL A 94 -2.95 2.01 11.85
CA VAL A 94 -4.32 1.72 12.28
C VAL A 94 -4.45 0.21 12.47
N ASP A 95 -4.96 -0.21 13.62
CA ASP A 95 -5.29 -1.61 13.90
C ASP A 95 -6.81 -1.78 13.79
N VAL A 96 -7.24 -2.87 13.13
CA VAL A 96 -8.65 -3.17 12.90
C VAL A 96 -8.99 -4.61 13.28
N GLY A 97 -10.29 -4.86 13.50
CA GLY A 97 -10.81 -6.15 13.94
C GLY A 97 -10.69 -7.26 12.88
N PRO A 98 -10.94 -8.52 13.27
CA PRO A 98 -10.78 -9.69 12.39
C PRO A 98 -11.79 -9.75 11.22
N ALA A 99 -12.94 -9.08 11.35
CA ALA A 99 -13.95 -8.99 10.30
C ALA A 99 -13.70 -7.84 9.30
N GLU A 100 -12.74 -6.96 9.59
CA GLU A 100 -12.48 -5.78 8.78
C GLU A 100 -11.58 -6.13 7.60
N THR A 101 -12.03 -5.78 6.40
CA THR A 101 -11.25 -5.92 5.15
C THR A 101 -11.10 -4.58 4.43
N THR A 102 -11.45 -3.50 5.10
CA THR A 102 -11.26 -2.12 4.63
C THR A 102 -10.92 -1.22 5.81
N VAL A 103 -10.16 -0.16 5.56
CA VAL A 103 -9.88 0.88 6.56
C VAL A 103 -9.69 2.23 5.92
N ARG A 104 -10.20 3.26 6.60
CA ARG A 104 -9.85 4.65 6.34
C ARG A 104 -8.71 5.08 7.27
N ILE A 105 -7.66 5.65 6.69
CA ILE A 105 -6.53 6.24 7.42
C ILE A 105 -6.63 7.75 7.26
N ASP A 106 -6.83 8.44 8.39
CA ASP A 106 -6.92 9.89 8.49
C ASP A 106 -5.60 10.54 8.93
N GLY A 107 -5.55 11.88 8.85
CA GLY A 107 -4.40 12.66 9.33
C GLY A 107 -3.17 12.53 8.43
N LEU A 108 -3.39 12.24 7.15
CA LEU A 108 -2.34 12.30 6.14
C LEU A 108 -2.06 13.76 5.79
N ASN A 109 -0.81 14.09 5.50
CA ASN A 109 -0.44 15.40 4.98
C ASN A 109 -0.30 15.31 3.46
N GLY A 110 -0.86 16.28 2.73
CA GLY A 110 -0.84 16.36 1.26
C GLY A 110 0.52 16.74 0.64
N ASP A 111 1.63 16.49 1.34
CA ASP A 111 2.96 16.81 0.83
C ASP A 111 3.28 15.95 -0.40
N SER A 112 4.01 16.55 -1.34
CA SER A 112 4.31 16.05 -2.69
C SER A 112 5.01 14.68 -2.78
N GLY A 113 5.45 14.11 -1.65
CA GLY A 113 6.07 12.78 -1.61
C GLY A 113 5.10 11.62 -1.64
N GLY A 114 3.85 11.80 -1.21
CA GLY A 114 2.89 10.71 -1.06
C GLY A 114 3.26 9.66 0.00
N TYR A 115 2.48 8.58 0.05
CA TYR A 115 2.62 7.51 1.03
C TYR A 115 2.80 6.15 0.35
N THR A 116 3.54 5.28 1.01
CA THR A 116 3.54 3.84 0.77
C THR A 116 2.61 3.22 1.80
N TYR A 117 1.62 2.46 1.35
CA TYR A 117 0.75 1.74 2.25
C TYR A 117 1.22 0.31 2.45
N ARG A 118 0.87 -0.33 3.56
CA ARG A 118 1.05 -1.78 3.73
C ARG A 118 0.07 -2.32 4.74
N VAL A 119 -0.34 -3.57 4.55
CA VAL A 119 -1.25 -4.28 5.45
C VAL A 119 -0.58 -5.56 5.91
N ARG A 120 -0.84 -5.99 7.14
CA ARG A 120 -0.53 -7.34 7.63
C ARG A 120 -1.65 -7.85 8.51
N ALA A 121 -1.82 -9.17 8.55
CA ALA A 121 -2.75 -9.82 9.45
C ALA A 121 -2.06 -10.27 10.74
N ARG A 122 -2.85 -10.39 11.81
CA ARG A 122 -2.45 -10.96 13.10
C ARG A 122 -3.29 -12.20 13.36
N SER A 123 -2.70 -13.25 13.91
CA SER A 123 -3.49 -14.37 14.43
C SER A 123 -4.15 -14.03 15.77
N THR A 124 -5.13 -14.83 16.21
CA THR A 124 -5.72 -14.74 17.56
C THR A 124 -4.68 -14.98 18.66
N GLY A 125 -3.62 -15.73 18.39
CA GLY A 125 -2.46 -15.91 19.27
C GLY A 125 -1.52 -14.71 19.34
N GLY A 126 -1.81 -13.61 18.61
CA GLY A 126 -1.01 -12.39 18.64
C GLY A 126 0.21 -12.39 17.70
N ILE A 127 0.37 -13.43 16.89
CA ILE A 127 1.52 -13.57 15.96
C ILE A 127 1.22 -12.77 14.69
N TRP A 128 2.18 -11.95 14.26
CA TRP A 128 2.05 -11.12 13.06
C TRP A 128 2.51 -11.87 11.82
N GLY A 129 1.68 -11.85 10.78
CA GLY A 129 2.06 -12.22 9.43
C GLY A 129 2.97 -11.18 8.77
N PRO A 130 3.46 -11.48 7.57
CA PRO A 130 4.31 -10.56 6.82
C PRO A 130 3.52 -9.35 6.34
N TRP A 131 4.22 -8.22 6.18
CA TRP A 131 3.70 -7.07 5.46
C TRP A 131 3.49 -7.40 3.99
N THR A 132 2.43 -6.85 3.37
CA THR A 132 2.29 -6.85 1.91
C THR A 132 3.54 -6.31 1.24
N ILE A 133 4.07 -7.08 0.28
CA ILE A 133 5.11 -6.65 -0.65
C ILE A 133 4.44 -5.88 -1.80
N PHE A 134 4.80 -4.60 -1.96
CA PHE A 134 4.31 -3.80 -3.09
C PHE A 134 5.12 -4.16 -4.33
N ASP A 135 4.44 -4.74 -5.33
CA ASP A 135 4.78 -4.45 -6.72
C ASP A 135 3.52 -3.86 -7.38
N GLY A 136 3.65 -2.65 -7.91
CA GLY A 136 2.62 -1.97 -8.69
C GLY A 136 1.45 -1.34 -7.92
N PHE A 137 1.52 -0.04 -7.66
CA PHE A 137 0.54 0.93 -8.20
C PHE A 137 1.03 2.33 -7.83
N ILE A 138 1.65 3.01 -8.79
CA ILE A 138 1.72 4.48 -8.77
C ILE A 138 0.28 4.93 -8.97
N VAL A 139 -0.37 5.36 -7.90
CA VAL A 139 -1.60 6.14 -8.01
C VAL A 139 -1.14 7.56 -8.27
N ASP A 140 -1.44 8.08 -9.46
CA ASP A 140 -1.26 9.51 -9.71
C ASP A 140 -1.96 10.27 -8.59
N PRO A 141 -1.31 11.31 -8.01
CA PRO A 141 -1.98 12.15 -7.03
C PRO A 141 -3.32 12.59 -7.63
N PRO A 142 -4.41 12.64 -6.84
CA PRO A 142 -5.67 13.17 -7.35
C PRO A 142 -5.36 14.52 -7.98
N GLU A 143 -5.68 14.70 -9.27
CA GLU A 143 -5.47 15.98 -9.92
C GLU A 143 -6.03 17.06 -9.00
N PRO A 144 -5.26 18.10 -8.64
CA PRO A 144 -5.85 19.20 -7.91
C PRO A 144 -7.03 19.65 -8.74
N ARG A 145 -8.23 19.63 -8.14
CA ARG A 145 -9.38 20.28 -8.74
C ARG A 145 -9.04 21.76 -8.77
N VAL A 146 -8.31 22.20 -9.80
CA VAL A 146 -8.31 23.60 -10.19
C VAL A 146 -9.72 23.79 -10.70
N THR A 147 -10.63 24.11 -9.79
CA THR A 147 -11.93 24.63 -10.15
C THR A 147 -11.63 25.88 -10.95
N SER A 148 -11.68 25.74 -12.27
CA SER A 148 -11.68 26.80 -13.29
C SER A 148 -12.86 27.79 -13.09
N GLN A 149 -13.50 27.79 -11.92
CA GLN A 149 -14.54 28.72 -11.50
C GLN A 149 -14.02 30.16 -11.42
N LEU A 150 -12.71 30.38 -11.23
CA LEU A 150 -12.14 31.73 -11.22
C LEU A 150 -11.79 32.27 -12.62
N LEU A 151 -11.73 31.41 -13.65
CA LEU A 151 -11.45 31.86 -15.02
C LEU A 151 -12.73 31.98 -15.87
N THR A 152 -13.82 31.29 -15.48
CA THR A 152 -15.10 31.32 -16.21
C THR A 152 -15.81 32.66 -16.17
N TRP A 153 -15.65 33.47 -15.12
CA TRP A 153 -16.18 34.85 -15.08
C TRP A 153 -15.26 35.88 -15.75
N LEU A 154 -13.96 35.59 -15.86
CA LEU A 154 -13.02 36.51 -16.50
C LEU A 154 -13.23 36.60 -18.03
N LEU A 155 -13.62 35.51 -18.68
CA LEU A 155 -13.91 35.48 -20.12
C LEU A 155 -15.06 36.42 -20.53
N PRO A 156 -16.27 36.36 -19.95
CA PRO A 156 -17.34 37.31 -20.29
C PRO A 156 -16.99 38.75 -19.90
N LEU A 157 -16.25 38.96 -18.80
CA LEU A 157 -15.84 40.30 -18.37
C LEU A 157 -14.79 40.92 -19.32
N LEU A 158 -13.87 40.10 -19.84
CA LEU A 158 -12.91 40.47 -20.90
C LEU A 158 -13.62 40.80 -22.22
N ILE A 159 -14.65 40.02 -22.59
CA ILE A 159 -15.48 40.28 -23.79
C ILE A 159 -16.24 41.60 -23.65
N VAL A 160 -16.86 41.88 -22.50
CA VAL A 160 -17.55 43.15 -22.24
C VAL A 160 -16.58 44.33 -22.26
N LEU A 161 -15.39 44.19 -21.66
CA LEU A 161 -14.35 45.22 -21.67
C LEU A 161 -13.86 45.53 -23.10
N LEU A 162 -13.62 44.50 -23.92
CA LEU A 162 -13.24 44.64 -25.33
C LEU A 162 -14.33 45.36 -26.14
N LEU A 163 -15.60 45.01 -25.95
CA LEU A 163 -16.72 45.69 -26.62
C LEU A 163 -16.86 47.16 -26.21
N LEU A 164 -16.67 47.48 -24.93
CA LEU A 164 -16.68 48.86 -24.43
C LEU A 164 -15.52 49.69 -25.01
N LEU A 165 -14.32 49.11 -25.09
CA LEU A 165 -13.17 49.78 -25.72
C LEU A 165 -13.39 50.04 -27.21
N ILE A 166 -14.02 49.12 -27.95
CA ILE A 166 -14.36 49.32 -29.37
C ILE A 166 -15.40 50.45 -29.55
N LEU A 167 -16.35 50.59 -28.61
CA LEU A 167 -17.37 51.64 -28.63
C LEU A 167 -16.81 53.03 -28.24
N LEU A 168 -15.74 53.08 -27.45
CA LEU A 168 -15.08 54.32 -27.01
C LEU A 168 -14.09 54.90 -28.03
N VAL A 169 -13.72 54.12 -29.05
CA VAL A 169 -12.78 54.52 -30.12
C VAL A 169 -13.53 54.88 -31.43
N ARG A 170 -14.86 54.95 -31.38
CA ARG A 170 -15.72 55.55 -32.41
C ARG A 170 -16.28 56.88 -31.93
#